data_AF-A0A831Z4L8-F1
#
_entry.id   AF-A0A831Z4L8-F1
#
_cell.length_a   1.000
_cell.length_b   1.000
_cell.length_c   1.000
_cell.angle_alpha   90.00
_cell.angle_beta   90.00
_cell.angle_gamma   90.00
#
_symmetry.space_group_name_H-M   'P 1'
#
loop_
_entity.id
_entity.type
_entity.pdbx_description
1 polymer ?
#
loop_
_entity_poly.entity_id
_entity_poly.type
_entity_poly.pdbx_seq_one_letter_code
_entity_poly.pdbx_strand_id
1 'polypeptide(L)' 'NLEDTVNFEQIYQHVNSIFNSYKFTLLESVADKIIQDILEHFPVQTARIRVRKPQVPLHGFLDYVEIELARSRKS' A
#
# COMPACT_ATOMS: atom_id res chain seq x y z
N ASN A 1 28.62 1.87 -1.51
CA ASN A 1 27.44 2.33 -2.25
C ASN A 1 26.21 2.08 -1.42
N LEU A 2 25.70 3.13 -0.78
CA LEU A 2 24.49 3.13 0.06
C LEU A 2 23.25 3.50 -0.76
N GLU A 3 23.36 3.42 -2.09
CA GLU A 3 22.43 3.99 -3.08
C GLU A 3 21.46 2.93 -3.63
N ASP A 4 21.78 1.63 -3.43
CA ASP A 4 20.93 0.49 -3.78
C ASP A 4 20.02 0.04 -2.63
N THR A 5 20.15 0.64 -1.45
CA THR A 5 19.34 0.25 -0.29
C THR A 5 18.06 1.06 -0.28
N VAL A 6 16.98 0.42 -0.71
CA VAL A 6 15.62 0.93 -0.50
C VAL A 6 15.45 1.24 0.99
N ASN A 7 15.29 2.53 1.32
CA ASN A 7 15.12 2.94 2.70
C ASN A 7 13.69 2.60 3.17
N PHE A 8 13.55 1.46 3.85
CA PHE A 8 12.28 0.99 4.38
C PHE A 8 11.62 1.97 5.36
N GLU A 9 12.42 2.80 6.07
CA GLU A 9 11.89 3.83 6.96
C GLU A 9 11.15 4.91 6.18
N GLN A 10 11.70 5.33 5.04
CA GLN A 10 11.05 6.30 4.15
C GLN A 10 9.77 5.71 3.54
N ILE A 11 9.78 4.45 3.12
CA ILE A 11 8.56 3.77 2.65
C ILE A 11 7.50 3.75 3.76
N TYR A 12 7.88 3.37 4.98
CA TYR A 12 6.95 3.31 6.09
C TYR A 12 6.32 4.68 6.39
N GLN A 13 7.15 5.73 6.49
CA GLN A 13 6.66 7.09 6.72
C GLN A 13 5.72 7.56 5.61
N HIS A 14 6.06 7.25 4.36
CA HIS A 14 5.22 7.59 3.19
C HIS A 14 3.86 6.89 3.25
N VAL A 15 3.85 5.57 3.45
CA VAL A 15 2.62 4.78 3.59
C VAL A 15 1.77 5.28 4.75
N ASN A 16 2.39 5.53 5.91
CA ASN A 16 1.69 6.04 7.09
C ASN A 16 1.06 7.42 6.84
N SER A 17 1.74 8.31 6.11
CA SER A 17 1.19 9.62 5.74
C SER A 17 -0.06 9.48 4.86
N ILE A 18 -0.04 8.57 3.88
CA ILE A 18 -1.19 8.30 3.01
C ILE A 18 -2.38 7.80 3.83
N PHE A 19 -2.17 6.85 4.74
CA PHE A 19 -3.22 6.31 5.60
C PHE A 19 -3.85 7.35 6.54
N ASN A 20 -3.07 8.30 7.06
CA ASN A 20 -3.56 9.30 8.01
C ASN A 20 -4.20 10.55 7.37
N SER A 21 -3.87 10.86 6.11
CA SER A 21 -4.33 12.09 5.44
C SER A 21 -5.68 11.97 4.76
N TYR A 22 -6.12 10.76 4.41
CA TYR A 22 -7.30 10.55 3.58
C TYR A 22 -8.40 9.78 4.32
N LYS A 23 -9.62 10.33 4.28
CA LYS A 23 -10.84 9.57 4.58
C LYS A 23 -11.17 8.69 3.38
N PHE A 24 -10.52 7.55 3.28
CA PHE A 24 -10.73 6.67 2.14
C PHE A 24 -12.04 5.89 2.24
N THR A 25 -12.85 6.00 1.19
CA THR A 25 -14.14 5.33 1.06
C THR A 25 -13.99 3.84 0.67
N LEU A 26 -12.91 3.50 -0.05
CA LEU A 26 -12.63 2.16 -0.60
C LEU A 26 -11.19 1.73 -0.32
N LEU A 27 -10.98 0.46 0.02
CA LEU A 27 -9.65 -0.08 0.30
C LEU A 27 -8.78 -0.06 -0.98
N GLU A 28 -9.41 -0.32 -2.13
CA GLU A 28 -8.76 -0.41 -3.43
C GLU A 28 -8.07 0.91 -3.81
N SER A 29 -8.70 2.04 -3.52
CA SER A 29 -8.13 3.36 -3.80
C SER A 29 -6.89 3.64 -2.95
N VAL A 30 -6.88 3.20 -1.68
CA VAL A 30 -5.71 3.33 -0.79
C VAL A 30 -4.55 2.52 -1.33
N ALA A 31 -4.83 1.26 -1.65
CA ALA A 31 -3.84 0.35 -2.14
C ALA A 31 -3.26 0.87 -3.47
N ASP A 32 -4.10 1.25 -4.43
CA ASP A 32 -3.61 1.73 -5.73
C ASP A 32 -2.79 3.03 -5.60
N LYS A 33 -3.16 3.94 -4.69
CA LYS A 33 -2.36 5.14 -4.40
C LYS A 33 -0.99 4.79 -3.81
N ILE A 34 -0.95 3.91 -2.81
CA ILE A 34 0.30 3.49 -2.15
C ILE A 34 1.25 2.82 -3.15
N ILE A 35 0.74 1.89 -3.96
CA ILE A 35 1.60 1.14 -4.87
C ILE A 35 2.14 2.01 -6.01
N GLN A 36 1.34 2.96 -6.51
CA GLN A 36 1.80 3.96 -7.48
C GLN A 36 2.89 4.84 -6.88
N ASP A 37 2.65 5.41 -5.69
CA ASP A 37 3.62 6.28 -5.04
C ASP A 37 4.94 5.56 -4.73
N ILE A 38 4.86 4.30 -4.27
CA ILE A 38 6.07 3.48 -4.04
C ILE A 38 6.84 3.28 -5.35
N LEU A 39 6.13 2.93 -6.42
CA LEU A 39 6.76 2.73 -7.73
C LEU A 39 7.28 4.03 -8.34
N GLU A 40 6.78 5.21 -7.97
CA GLU A 40 7.28 6.49 -8.48
C GLU A 40 8.50 7.00 -7.70
N HIS A 41 8.46 6.94 -6.37
CA HIS A 41 9.44 7.60 -5.50
C HIS A 41 10.62 6.72 -5.11
N PHE A 42 10.50 5.40 -5.26
CA PHE A 42 11.56 4.45 -4.89
C PHE A 42 12.08 3.71 -6.12
N PRO A 43 13.38 3.36 -6.16
CA PRO A 43 13.99 2.64 -7.28
C PRO A 43 13.62 1.15 -7.29
N VAL A 44 12.32 0.83 -7.20
CA VAL A 44 11.78 -0.53 -7.24
C VAL A 44 11.06 -0.76 -8.56
N GLN A 45 11.27 -1.94 -9.14
CA GLN A 45 10.66 -2.31 -10.42
C GLN A 45 9.28 -2.93 -10.27
N THR A 46 9.07 -3.64 -9.17
CA THR A 46 7.81 -4.30 -8.84
C THR A 46 7.50 -4.07 -7.37
N ALA A 47 6.23 -3.82 -7.08
CA ALA A 47 5.73 -3.70 -5.73
C ALA A 47 4.50 -4.60 -5.57
N ARG A 48 4.34 -5.15 -4.36
CA ARG A 48 3.15 -5.89 -3.95
C ARG A 48 2.73 -5.36 -2.58
N ILE A 49 1.45 -5.05 -2.45
CA ILE A 49 0.88 -4.52 -1.22
C ILE A 49 -0.34 -5.33 -0.81
N ARG A 50 -0.56 -5.43 0.50
CA ARG A 50 -1.74 -6.04 1.10
C ARG A 50 -2.33 -5.06 2.10
N VAL A 51 -3.62 -4.78 1.96
CA VAL A 51 -4.36 -3.94 2.91
C VAL A 51 -5.44 -4.79 3.55
N ARG A 52 -5.39 -4.89 4.88
CA ARG A 52 -6.34 -5.69 5.69
C ARG A 52 -7.22 -4.78 6.52
N LYS A 53 -8.53 -5.02 6.46
CA LYS A 53 -9.52 -4.40 7.35
C LYS A 53 -10.13 -5.48 8.24
N PRO A 54 -9.68 -5.60 9.51
CA PRO A 54 -10.14 -6.64 10.42
C PRO A 54 -11.57 -6.39 10.94
N GLN A 55 -12.01 -5.13 11.05
CA GLN A 55 -13.34 -4.79 11.53
C GLN A 55 -14.23 -4.39 10.35
N VAL A 56 -14.86 -5.39 9.72
CA VAL A 56 -15.90 -5.16 8.73
C VAL A 56 -17.26 -5.43 9.36
N PRO A 57 -18.19 -4.48 9.38
CA PRO A 57 -19.54 -4.67 9.91
C PRO A 57 -20.40 -5.47 8.93
N LEU A 58 -20.00 -6.72 8.65
CA LEU A 58 -20.80 -7.70 7.94
C LEU A 58 -21.37 -8.67 8.97
N HIS A 59 -22.68 -8.95 8.90
CA HIS A 59 -23.39 -9.85 9.83
C HIS A 59 -23.04 -11.34 9.63
N GLY A 60 -21.75 -11.70 9.46
CA GLY A 60 -21.28 -13.07 9.24
C GLY A 60 -19.87 -13.32 9.76
N PHE A 61 -19.42 -14.59 9.71
CA PHE A 61 -18.12 -15.11 10.18
C PHE A 61 -16.91 -14.66 9.33
N LEU A 62 -16.79 -13.36 9.05
CA LEU A 62 -15.68 -12.80 8.28
C LEU A 62 -14.67 -12.17 9.25
N ASP A 63 -13.52 -12.83 9.41
CA ASP A 63 -12.45 -12.38 10.31
C ASP A 63 -11.77 -11.09 9.83
N TYR A 64 -11.71 -10.87 8.50
CA TYR A 64 -11.21 -9.66 7.88
C TYR A 64 -11.56 -9.60 6.39
N VAL A 65 -11.51 -8.40 5.80
CA VAL A 65 -11.42 -8.21 4.36
C VAL A 65 -9.98 -7.84 4.00
N GLU A 66 -9.42 -8.50 3.00
CA GLU A 66 -8.09 -8.22 2.47
C GLU A 66 -8.20 -7.90 0.98
N ILE A 67 -7.42 -6.91 0.57
CA ILE A 67 -7.12 -6.68 -0.84
C ILE A 67 -5.62 -6.80 -1.05
N GLU A 68 -5.26 -7.22 -2.24
CA GLU A 68 -3.88 -7.36 -2.66
C GLU A 68 -3.70 -6.79 -4.06
N LEU A 69 -2.68 -5.96 -4.23
CA LEU A 69 -2.30 -5.41 -5.52
C LEU A 69 -0.83 -5.70 -5.79
N ALA A 70 -0.53 -6.04 -7.03
CA ALA A 70 0.83 -6.17 -7.54
C ALA A 70 0.94 -5.36 -8.84
N ARG A 71 2.01 -4.57 -8.95
CA ARG A 71 2.27 -3.71 -10.10
C ARG A 71 3.76 -3.73 -10.39
N SER A 72 4.08 -3.61 -11.67
CA SER A 72 5.44 -3.39 -12.14
C SER A 72 5.48 -2.09 -12.93
N ARG A 73 6.61 -1.38 -12.89
CA ARG A 73 6.86 -0.26 -13.80
C ARG A 73 6.74 -0.79 -15.23
N LYS A 74 5.96 -0.10 -16.07
CA LYS A 74 5.98 -0.37 -17.51
C LYS A 74 7.32 0.14 -18.04
N SER A 75 8.10 -0.75 -18.64
CA SER A 75 9.31 -0.40 -19.40
C SER A 75 8.98 0.47 -20.59
#